data_AF-A0A7Y3TTV2-F1
#
_entry.id   AF-A0A7Y3TTV2-F1
#
_cell.length_a   1.000
_cell.length_b   1.000
_cell.length_c   1.000
_cell.angle_alpha   90.00
_cell.angle_beta   90.00
_cell.angle_gamma   90.00
#
_symmetry.space_group_name_H-M   'P 1'
#
loop_
_entity.id
_entity.type
_entity.pdbx_description
1 polymer ?
#
loop_
_entity_poly.entity_id
_entity_poly.type
_entity_poly.pdbx_seq_one_letter_code
_entity_poly.pdbx_strand_id
1 'polypeptide(L)' 'MVHIRFEGRSLDLSETQLGITAGMNDMAVKERVSRHLDVNVNCLSAYVLDRRPSGDLIIRPEAVYG' A
#
# COMPACT_ATOMS: atom_id res chain seq x y z
N MET A 1 5.00 2.24 9.97
CA MET A 1 5.60 2.76 8.71
C MET A 1 4.87 2.13 7.53
N VAL A 2 4.75 2.80 6.38
CA VAL A 2 4.14 2.24 5.17
C VAL A 2 5.21 2.01 4.11
N HIS A 3 5.55 0.74 3.87
CA HIS A 3 6.48 0.34 2.82
C HIS A 3 5.69 -0.04 1.56
N ILE A 4 5.97 0.60 0.42
CA ILE A 4 5.26 0.39 -0.83
C ILE A 4 6.26 -0.02 -1.90
N ARG A 5 6.12 -1.24 -2.44
CA ARG A 5 6.83 -1.65 -3.65
C ARG A 5 5.91 -1.48 -4.84
N PHE A 6 6.19 -0.52 -5.72
CA PHE A 6 5.38 -0.17 -6.89
C PHE A 6 6.26 -0.08 -8.14
N GLU A 7 5.92 -0.82 -9.20
CA GLU A 7 6.63 -0.77 -10.51
C GLU A 7 8.16 -0.88 -10.39
N GLY A 8 8.63 -1.80 -9.54
CA GLY A 8 10.07 -2.03 -9.31
C GLY A 8 10.77 -1.00 -8.40
N ARG A 9 10.05 -0.01 -7.88
CA ARG A 9 10.53 0.97 -6.90
C ARG A 9 10.01 0.67 -5.51
N SER A 10 10.80 1.00 -4.49
CA SER A 10 10.38 0.94 -3.09
C SER A 10 10.27 2.35 -2.53
N LEU A 11 9.19 2.62 -1.80
CA LEU A 11 8.88 3.89 -1.16
C LEU A 11 8.57 3.63 0.30
N ASP A 12 9.19 4.40 1.19
CA ASP A 12 8.91 4.39 2.61
C ASP A 12 8.20 5.70 2.98
N LEU A 13 6.96 5.58 3.40
CA LEU A 13 6.09 6.70 3.75
C LEU A 13 5.54 6.52 5.17
N SER A 14 5.18 7.62 5.81
CA SER A 14 4.41 7.55 7.05
C SER A 14 2.92 7.37 6.76
N GLU A 15 2.20 6.79 7.72
CA GLU A 15 0.73 6.70 7.65
C GLU A 15 0.11 8.10 7.58
N THR A 16 0.70 9.08 8.26
CA THR A 16 0.24 10.48 8.24
C THR A 16 0.39 11.15 6.87
N GLN A 17 1.47 10.86 6.12
CA GLN A 17 1.66 11.37 4.75
C GLN A 17 0.62 10.81 3.78
N LEU A 18 0.17 9.58 4.01
CA LEU A 18 -0.86 8.91 3.23
C LEU A 18 -2.27 9.16 3.76
N GLY A 19 -2.42 9.75 4.95
CA GLY A 19 -3.70 9.87 5.65
C GLY A 19 -4.34 8.51 5.94
N ILE A 20 -3.53 7.49 6.23
CA ILE A 20 -3.96 6.15 6.64
C ILE A 20 -4.11 6.14 8.17
N THR A 21 -5.12 5.44 8.67
CA THR A 21 -5.35 5.24 10.09
C THR A 21 -5.49 3.76 10.39
N ALA A 22 -5.13 3.37 11.61
CA ALA A 22 -5.40 2.03 12.12
C ALA A 22 -6.89 1.69 11.94
N GLY A 23 -7.18 0.52 11.37
CA GLY A 23 -8.54 0.04 11.15
C GLY A 23 -9.17 0.40 9.80
N MET A 24 -8.52 1.20 8.95
CA MET A 24 -8.96 1.30 7.54
C MET A 24 -8.99 -0.08 6.90
N ASN A 25 -9.92 -0.32 5.98
CA ASN A 25 -9.93 -1.53 5.17
C ASN A 25 -8.90 -1.42 4.02
N ASP A 26 -8.59 -2.54 3.38
CA ASP A 26 -7.53 -2.58 2.38
C ASP A 26 -7.86 -1.74 1.13
N MET A 27 -9.12 -1.67 0.73
CA MET A 27 -9.56 -0.86 -0.40
C MET A 27 -9.35 0.64 -0.13
N ALA A 28 -9.73 1.12 1.05
CA ALA A 28 -9.52 2.50 1.46
C ALA A 28 -8.03 2.85 1.52
N VAL A 29 -7.19 1.94 2.01
CA VAL A 29 -5.73 2.11 1.98
C VAL A 29 -5.22 2.21 0.54
N LYS A 30 -5.63 1.31 -0.36
CA LYS A 30 -5.25 1.35 -1.77
C LYS A 30 -5.66 2.66 -2.45
N GLU A 31 -6.84 3.20 -2.15
CA GLU A 31 -7.27 4.51 -2.68
C GLU A 31 -6.38 5.66 -2.19
N ARG A 32 -5.98 5.66 -0.92
CA ARG A 32 -5.08 6.69 -0.37
C ARG A 32 -3.71 6.64 -1.05
N VAL A 33 -3.20 5.43 -1.23
CA VAL A 33 -1.92 5.18 -1.90
C VAL A 33 -1.99 5.56 -3.37
N SER A 34 -3.03 5.20 -4.09
CA SER A 34 -3.15 5.52 -5.52
C SER A 34 -3.23 7.03 -5.74
N ARG A 35 -3.92 7.77 -4.86
CA ARG A 35 -3.94 9.24 -4.87
C ARG A 35 -2.54 9.84 -4.63
N HIS A 36 -1.76 9.28 -3.71
CA HIS A 36 -0.41 9.76 -3.43
C HIS A 36 0.57 9.47 -4.57
N LEU A 37 0.42 8.32 -5.23
CA LEU A 37 1.24 7.92 -6.38
C LEU A 37 0.79 8.56 -7.71
N ASP A 38 -0.32 9.30 -7.70
CA ASP A 38 -0.98 9.87 -8.89
C ASP A 38 -1.28 8.82 -9.97
N VAL A 39 -1.84 7.68 -9.54
CA VAL A 39 -2.23 6.57 -10.41
C VAL A 39 -3.68 6.14 -10.17
N ASN A 40 -4.24 5.42 -11.14
CA ASN A 40 -5.55 4.80 -10.96
C ASN A 40 -5.48 3.69 -9.89
N VAL A 41 -6.48 3.59 -9.02
CA VAL A 41 -6.54 2.56 -7.97
C VAL A 41 -6.49 1.13 -8.52
N ASN A 42 -6.93 0.93 -9.77
CA ASN A 42 -6.86 -0.37 -10.46
C ASN A 42 -5.43 -0.86 -10.67
N CYS A 43 -4.43 0.03 -10.70
CA CYS A 43 -3.02 -0.33 -10.73
C CYS A 43 -2.60 -1.11 -9.46
N LEU A 44 -3.33 -0.96 -8.36
CA LEU A 44 -3.10 -1.63 -7.08
C LEU A 44 -4.05 -2.83 -6.86
N SER A 45 -4.84 -3.21 -7.87
CA SER A 45 -5.83 -4.31 -7.75
C SER A 45 -5.15 -5.62 -7.32
N ALA A 46 -4.07 -6.00 -8.00
CA ALA A 46 -3.25 -7.19 -7.72
C ALA A 46 -2.23 -6.99 -6.59
N TYR A 47 -2.27 -5.87 -5.85
CA TYR A 47 -1.36 -5.65 -4.74
C TYR A 47 -1.95 -6.19 -3.44
N VAL A 48 -1.11 -6.79 -2.61
CA VAL A 48 -1.48 -7.29 -1.28
C VAL A 48 -1.01 -6.35 -0.19
N LEU A 49 -1.77 -6.29 0.90
CA LEU A 49 -1.48 -5.47 2.07
C LEU A 49 -1.16 -6.38 3.25
N ASP A 50 0.09 -6.39 3.67
CA ASP A 50 0.53 -7.14 4.84
C ASP A 50 0.61 -6.19 6.04
N ARG A 51 -0.27 -6.40 7.04
CA ARG A 51 -0.27 -5.66 8.30
C ARG A 51 0.57 -6.40 9.33
N ARG A 52 1.67 -5.78 9.76
CA ARG A 52 2.57 -6.36 10.77
C ARG A 52 2.04 -6.08 12.17
N PRO A 53 2.23 -7.00 13.14
CA PRO A 53 1.91 -6.74 14.55
C PRO A 53 2.64 -5.51 15.14
N SER A 54 3.78 -5.12 14.55
CA SER A 54 4.51 -3.89 14.91
C SER A 54 3.78 -2.60 14.55
N GLY A 55 2.72 -2.66 13.74
CA GLY A 55 2.04 -1.49 13.18
C GLY A 55 2.59 -1.04 11.82
N ASP A 56 3.51 -1.81 11.22
CA ASP A 56 3.96 -1.54 9.85
C ASP A 56 3.00 -2.11 8.81
N LEU A 57 2.85 -1.38 7.72
CA LEU A 57 2.01 -1.75 6.59
C LEU A 57 2.91 -1.94 5.36
N ILE A 58 2.84 -3.11 4.75
CA ILE A 58 3.61 -3.42 3.53
C ILE A 58 2.63 -3.59 2.37
N ILE A 59 2.85 -2.85 1.30
CA ILE A 59 2.06 -2.88 0.08
C ILE A 59 2.97 -3.35 -1.05
N ARG A 60 2.64 -4.49 -1.65
CA ARG A 60 3.48 -5.12 -2.69
C ARG A 60 2.61 -5.83 -3.72
N PRO A 61 3.11 -6.08 -4.94
CA PRO A 61 2.43 -6.97 -5.88
C PRO A 61 2.24 -8.35 -5.24
N GLU A 62 1.11 -8.98 -5.53
CA GLU A 62 0.91 -10.38 -5.23
C GLU A 62 2.02 -11.21 -5.88
N ALA A 63 2.61 -12.12 -5.10
CA ALA A 63 3.63 -13.01 -5.63
C ALA A 63 2.93 -14.08 -6.47
N VAL A 64 2.92 -13.89 -7.78
CA VAL A 64 2.43 -14.91 -8.73
C VAL A 64 3.58 -15.88 -8.98
N TYR A 65 3.52 -17.05 -8.34
CA TYR A 65 4.36 -18.19 -8.72
C TYR A 65 3.72 -18.83 -9.95
N GLY A 66 4.44 -18.82 -11.08
CA GLY A 66 4.10 -19.56 -12.29
C GLY A 66 4.54 -21.01 -12.25
#